data_AF-A0A850AE96-F1
#
_entry.id   AF-A0A850AE96-F1
#
_cell.length_a   1.000
_cell.length_b   1.000
_cell.length_c   1.000
_cell.angle_alpha   90.00
_cell.angle_beta   90.00
_cell.angle_gamma   90.00
#
_symmetry.space_group_name_H-M   'P 1'
#
loop_
_entity.id
_entity.type
_entity.pdbx_description
1 polymer ?
#
loop_
_entity_poly.entity_id
_entity_poly.type
_entity_poly.pdbx_seq_one_letter_code
_entity_poly.pdbx_strand_id
1 'polypeptide(L)'
;MSRLHLLVLLPVSPLPVFSGGRLRMLEVLKRLAPRHDVTVVSFWRTEEERAGLRTLAARWPLEVIGVPYTSPGRGRALPAAAAWRLHGM
;
A
#
# COMPACT_ATOMS: atom_id res chain seq x y z
N MET A 1 11.83 22.24 -6.01
CA MET A 1 10.82 21.88 -4.99
C MET A 1 11.54 21.12 -3.88
N SER A 2 11.23 21.39 -2.62
CA SER A 2 11.78 20.63 -1.50
C SER A 2 11.22 19.20 -1.49
N ARG A 3 12.06 18.22 -1.11
CA ARG A 3 11.63 16.85 -0.83
C ARG A 3 10.84 16.86 0.48
N LEU A 4 9.70 16.18 0.51
CA LEU A 4 8.78 16.12 1.67
C LEU A 4 8.64 14.68 2.12
N HIS A 5 8.36 14.48 3.41
CA HIS A 5 7.95 13.18 3.96
C HIS A 5 6.43 13.07 3.92
N LEU A 6 5.90 12.13 3.14
CA LEU A 6 4.47 11.97 2.91
C LEU A 6 4.00 10.61 3.45
N LEU A 7 3.03 10.63 4.36
CA LEU A 7 2.28 9.44 4.76
C LEU A 7 0.99 9.35 3.94
N VAL A 8 0.86 8.29 3.15
CA VAL A 8 -0.33 8.04 2.32
C VAL A 8 -1.10 6.84 2.87
N LEU A 9 -2.35 7.07 3.28
CA LEU A 9 -3.25 6.02 3.76
C LEU A 9 -4.13 5.54 2.60
N LEU A 10 -4.06 4.25 2.28
CA LEU A 10 -4.93 3.60 1.31
C LEU A 10 -5.86 2.60 1.99
N PRO A 11 -7.18 2.64 1.71
CA PRO A 11 -8.13 1.70 2.32
C PRO A 11 -7.96 0.26 1.82
N VAL A 12 -7.34 0.08 0.64
CA VAL A 12 -7.06 -1.21 0.00
C VAL A 12 -5.81 -1.11 -0.87
N SER A 13 -5.22 -2.26 -1.22
CA SER A 13 -4.12 -2.31 -2.19
C SER A 13 -4.52 -1.66 -3.54
N PRO A 14 -3.67 -0.78 -4.12
CA PRO A 14 -3.90 -0.23 -5.45
C PRO A 14 -3.62 -1.24 -6.57
N LEU A 15 -3.03 -2.41 -6.23
CA LEU A 15 -2.74 -3.51 -7.15
C LEU A 15 -3.47 -4.79 -6.72
N PRO A 16 -3.93 -5.61 -7.67
CA PRO A 16 -4.00 -5.36 -9.11
C PRO A 16 -5.03 -4.27 -9.47
N VAL A 17 -4.86 -3.66 -10.65
CA VAL A 17 -5.75 -2.59 -11.15
C VAL A 17 -6.91 -3.20 -11.92
N PHE A 18 -8.06 -3.29 -11.26
CA PHE A 18 -9.32 -3.74 -11.88
C PHE A 18 -10.47 -2.72 -11.71
N SER A 19 -10.18 -1.54 -11.13
CA SER A 19 -11.15 -0.46 -10.97
C SER A 19 -10.48 0.91 -11.14
N GLY A 20 -11.27 1.91 -11.52
CA GLY A 20 -10.80 3.29 -11.65
C GLY A 20 -10.27 3.87 -10.33
N GLY A 21 -10.82 3.44 -9.19
CA GLY A 21 -10.33 3.84 -7.87
C GLY A 21 -8.90 3.36 -7.61
N ARG A 22 -8.61 2.08 -7.90
CA ARG A 22 -7.26 1.50 -7.78
C ARG A 22 -6.29 2.13 -8.76
N LEU A 23 -6.72 2.37 -10.00
CA LEU A 23 -5.92 3.07 -11.00
C LEU A 23 -5.51 4.46 -10.50
N ARG A 24 -6.47 5.23 -9.97
CA ARG A 24 -6.20 6.56 -9.41
C ARG A 24 -5.19 6.52 -8.27
N MET A 25 -5.35 5.60 -7.32
CA MET A 25 -4.42 5.43 -6.21
C MET A 25 -2.99 5.16 -6.72
N LEU A 26 -2.85 4.21 -7.66
CA LEU A 26 -1.56 3.89 -8.26
C LEU A 26 -0.94 5.10 -8.98
N GLU A 27 -1.74 5.81 -9.78
CA GLU A 27 -1.30 6.95 -10.55
C GLU A 27 -0.85 8.14 -9.69
N VAL A 28 -1.47 8.34 -8.52
CA VAL A 28 -1.02 9.31 -7.51
C VAL A 28 0.36 8.90 -6.97
N LEU A 29 0.51 7.64 -6.53
CA LEU A 29 1.77 7.14 -5.98
C LEU A 29 2.93 7.23 -6.98
N LYS A 30 2.68 6.85 -8.24
CA LYS A 30 3.66 6.96 -9.35
C LYS A 30 4.20 8.37 -9.55
N ARG A 31 3.37 9.39 -9.30
CA ARG A 31 3.76 10.80 -9.43
C ARG A 31 4.48 11.32 -8.19
N LEU A 32 4.08 10.87 -7.00
CA LEU A 32 4.65 11.34 -5.72
C LEU A 32 5.99 10.68 -5.39
N ALA A 33 6.11 9.36 -5.53
CA ALA A 33 7.28 8.59 -5.09
C ALA A 33 8.62 9.08 -5.68
N PRO A 34 8.73 9.47 -6.96
CA PRO A 34 10.01 9.98 -7.49
C PRO A 34 10.41 11.35 -6.92
N ARG A 35 9.47 12.12 -6.38
CA ARG A 35 9.66 13.53 -5.98
C ARG A 35 9.74 13.72 -4.46
N HIS A 36 9.23 12.77 -3.69
CA HIS A 36 9.05 12.85 -2.24
C HIS A 36 9.40 11.53 -1.57
N ASP A 37 9.69 11.56 -0.27
CA ASP A 37 9.85 10.35 0.53
C ASP A 37 8.45 9.89 0.95
N VAL A 38 7.94 8.84 0.29
CA VAL A 38 6.56 8.38 0.47
C VAL A 38 6.53 7.10 1.29
N THR A 39 5.77 7.10 2.38
CA THR A 39 5.37 5.90 3.12
C THR A 39 3.89 5.63 2.89
N VAL A 40 3.58 4.45 2.34
CA VAL A 40 2.22 3.98 2.07
C VAL A 40 1.79 3.02 3.16
N VAL A 41 0.72 3.33 3.87
CA VAL A 41 0.03 2.36 4.73
C VAL A 41 -1.20 1.88 3.99
N SER A 42 -1.30 0.58 3.76
CA SER A 42 -2.43 0.01 3.01
C SER A 42 -2.91 -1.29 3.62
N PHE A 43 -4.22 -1.48 3.57
CA PHE A 43 -4.86 -2.71 4.04
C PHE A 43 -4.94 -3.78 2.94
N TRP A 44 -4.89 -5.04 3.34
CA TRP A 44 -5.08 -6.20 2.46
C TRP A 44 -5.95 -7.26 3.14
N ARG A 45 -6.82 -7.89 2.37
CA ARG A 45 -7.74 -8.97 2.77
C ARG A 45 -7.36 -10.29 2.12
N THR A 46 -6.85 -10.23 0.89
CA THR A 46 -6.48 -11.42 0.10
C THR A 46 -4.96 -11.47 -0.12
N GLU A 47 -4.45 -12.65 -0.43
CA GLU A 47 -3.03 -12.80 -0.79
C GLU A 47 -2.70 -12.07 -2.10
N GLU A 48 -3.67 -11.93 -3.02
CA GLU A 48 -3.50 -11.13 -4.24
C GLU A 48 -3.28 -9.65 -3.93
N GLU A 49 -4.05 -9.08 -3.00
CA GLU A 49 -3.83 -7.70 -2.54
C GLU A 49 -2.48 -7.55 -1.83
N ARG A 50 -2.12 -8.52 -0.99
CA ARG A 50 -0.83 -8.55 -0.31
C ARG A 50 0.34 -8.61 -1.30
N ALA A 51 0.24 -9.45 -2.33
CA ALA A 51 1.22 -9.53 -3.42
C ALA A 51 1.26 -8.24 -4.23
N GLY A 52 0.11 -7.59 -4.43
CA GLY A 52 0.02 -6.25 -5.02
C GLY A 52 0.81 -5.21 -4.23
N LEU A 53 0.71 -5.19 -2.90
CA LEU A 53 1.50 -4.29 -2.05
C LEU A 53 3.00 -4.55 -2.11
N ARG A 54 3.41 -5.83 -2.17
CA ARG A 54 4.82 -6.20 -2.39
C ARG A 54 5.32 -5.72 -3.74
N THR A 55 4.50 -5.86 -4.78
CA THR A 55 4.81 -5.39 -6.13
C THR A 55 4.93 -3.87 -6.17
N LEU A 56 4.10 -3.16 -5.41
CA LEU A 56 4.17 -1.71 -5.26
C LEU A 56 5.51 -1.28 -4.66
N ALA A 57 5.94 -1.91 -3.56
CA ALA A 57 7.24 -1.65 -2.95
C ALA A 57 8.40 -1.98 -3.90
N ALA A 58 8.31 -3.07 -4.68
CA ALA A 58 9.38 -3.49 -5.56
C ALA A 58 9.55 -2.63 -6.83
N ARG A 59 8.53 -1.86 -7.23
CA ARG A 59 8.50 -1.13 -8.51
C ARG A 59 8.70 0.38 -8.38
N TRP A 60 8.52 0.94 -7.20
CA TRP A 60 8.60 2.38 -6.98
C TRP A 60 9.40 2.71 -5.72
N PRO A 61 10.11 3.85 -5.70
CA PRO A 61 10.94 4.27 -4.58
C PRO A 61 10.05 4.83 -3.45
N LEU A 62 9.28 3.95 -2.83
CA LEU A 62 8.38 4.25 -1.72
C LEU A 62 8.46 3.13 -0.68
N GLU A 63 8.14 3.46 0.56
CA GLU A 63 7.98 2.49 1.63
C GLU A 63 6.53 1.99 1.65
N VAL A 64 6.32 0.70 1.90
CA VAL A 64 4.99 0.11 2.08
C VAL A 64 4.88 -0.57 3.42
N ILE A 65 3.87 -0.18 4.18
CA ILE A 65 3.40 -0.84 5.40
C ILE A 65 2.10 -1.56 5.05
N GLY A 66 2.18 -2.88 4.91
CA GLY A 66 1.04 -3.72 4.61
C GLY A 66 0.34 -4.17 5.87
N VAL A 67 -0.92 -3.77 6.08
CA VAL A 67 -1.69 -4.09 7.28
C VAL A 67 -2.80 -5.09 6.93
N PRO A 68 -2.90 -6.23 7.61
CA PRO A 68 -4.02 -7.13 7.39
C PRO A 68 -5.32 -6.44 7.80
N TYR A 69 -6.34 -6.51 6.95
CA TYR A 69 -7.66 -6.01 7.30
C TYR A 69 -8.30 -6.93 8.34
N THR A 70 -8.62 -6.39 9.52
CA THR A 70 -9.38 -7.09 10.55
C THR A 70 -10.81 -6.55 10.58
N SER A 71 -11.78 -7.41 10.28
CA SER A 71 -13.19 -7.04 10.47
C SER A 71 -13.60 -7.44 11.89
N PRO A 72 -13.99 -6.51 12.77
CA PRO A 72 -14.68 -6.88 13.99
C PRO A 72 -16.07 -7.42 13.60
N GLY A 73 -16.21 -8.74 13.43
CA GLY A 73 -17.51 -9.41 13.33
C GLY A 73 -17.77 -10.35 12.14
N ARG A 74 -16.87 -10.45 11.15
CA ARG A 74 -16.98 -11.51 10.10
C ARG A 74 -15.60 -12.00 9.67
N GLY A 75 -15.31 -13.26 9.98
CA GLY A 75 -14.07 -13.95 9.59
C GLY A 75 -12.93 -13.87 10.61
N ARG A 76 -11.94 -14.76 10.46
CA ARG A 76 -10.73 -14.82 11.31
C ARG A 76 -9.95 -13.52 11.14
N ALA A 77 -9.99 -12.65 12.14
CA ALA A 77 -9.12 -11.49 12.21
C ALA A 77 -7.66 -11.96 12.10
N LEU A 78 -6.95 -11.49 11.08
CA LEU A 78 -5.51 -11.71 10.99
C LEU A 78 -4.85 -10.87 12.09
N PRO A 79 -3.93 -11.43 12.89
CA PRO A 79 -3.33 -10.69 14.00
C PRO A 79 -2.60 -9.45 13.48
N ALA A 80 -2.64 -8.34 14.23
CA ALA A 80 -1.89 -7.13 13.91
C ALA A 80 -0.38 -7.39 13.74
N ALA A 81 0.13 -8.46 14.38
CA ALA A 81 1.49 -8.99 14.19
C ALA A 81 1.80 -9.42 12.74
N ALA A 82 0.80 -9.61 11.87
CA ALA A 82 1.01 -9.89 10.45
C ALA A 82 1.18 -8.61 9.61
N ALA A 83 1.15 -7.42 10.23
CA ALA A 83 1.61 -6.19 9.58
C ALA A 83 3.11 -6.27 9.30
N TRP A 84 3.52 -5.70 8.17
CA TRP A 84 4.91 -5.74 7.73
C TRP A 84 5.29 -4.43 7.05
N ARG A 85 6.61 -4.19 6.93
CA ARG A 85 7.19 -3.02 6.29
C ARG A 85 8.19 -3.47 5.23
N LEU A 86 8.13 -2.86 4.05
CA LEU A 86 9.13 -3.00 2.99
C LEU A 86 9.57 -1.61 2.54
N HIS A 87 10.88 -1.44 2.39
CA HIS A 87 11.46 -0.28 1.72
C HIS A 87 11.62 -0.63 0.24
N GLY A 88 11.04 0.19 -0.63
CA GLY A 88 11.24 0.06 -2.07
C GLY A 88 12.67 0.42 -2.46
N MET A 89 13.15 -0.21 -3.54
CA MET A 89 14.44 0.09 -4.15
C MET A 89 14.31 1.23 -5.16
#